data_AF-A0A6I6HIG8-F1
#
_entry.id   AF-A0A6I6HIG8-F1
#
_cell.length_a   1.000
_cell.length_b   1.000
_cell.length_c   1.000
_cell.angle_alpha   90.00
_cell.angle_beta   90.00
_cell.angle_gamma   90.00
#
_symmetry.space_group_name_H-M   'P 1'
#
loop_
_entity.id
_entity.type
_entity.pdbx_description
1 polymer ?
#
loop_
_entity_poly.entity_id
_entity_poly.type
_entity_poly.pdbx_seq_one_letter_code
_entity_poly.pdbx_strand_id
1 'polypeptide(L)'
;MASDRGLPLLAEAPSMDSTQKTARPGVDIRVALSSSTKTTALKGRQGLSSAKPQLDLSSVAIPLRSKVKAVIRRIARVCYRAVKPFARPIAFRLRAYFTIVLQHEIQQAHLRTIKELEQHARLQRQSTERLLATHTATLLKALKSSQKATSPELEALRAQSEEQLAGVQQLLQKILVPGDTFVNVGAGVGANALAAHLALEGQGRVVAFAPSSAVHAPLRGPLRIDDILGDNDRADLIVIDSGNAGLHVLEGASRSIAFNRNIAVVVELGTRQAGGIGDSSRKLLPFFNDRGFQYAVIDSASGALHESADLVMGQTKAAGLLFARPGSPAWARARGEQ
;
A
#
# COMPACT_ATOMS: atom_id res chain seq x y z
N MET A 1 38.00 -23.59 -56.00
CA MET A 1 38.48 -22.23 -56.31
C MET A 1 37.64 -21.27 -55.47
N ALA A 2 37.94 -21.00 -54.20
CA ALA A 2 39.13 -20.37 -53.61
C ALA A 2 39.25 -18.86 -53.93
N SER A 3 38.77 -18.04 -53.00
CA SER A 3 39.21 -16.66 -52.69
C SER A 3 38.23 -16.14 -51.62
N ASP A 4 38.51 -16.09 -50.33
CA ASP A 4 39.71 -15.64 -49.60
C ASP A 4 40.07 -14.17 -49.89
N ARG A 5 39.60 -13.26 -49.02
CA ARG A 5 40.22 -11.96 -48.72
C ARG A 5 39.86 -11.50 -47.30
N GLY A 6 40.75 -11.85 -46.37
CA GLY A 6 41.59 -10.89 -45.63
C GLY A 6 40.98 -9.63 -45.00
N LEU A 7 41.04 -9.60 -43.66
CA LEU A 7 40.98 -8.46 -42.72
C LEU A 7 42.01 -7.34 -43.05
N PRO A 8 41.91 -6.15 -42.41
CA PRO A 8 42.69 -5.94 -41.19
C PRO A 8 42.03 -5.12 -40.05
N LEU A 9 42.60 -5.33 -38.86
CA LEU A 9 42.49 -4.61 -37.57
C LEU A 9 42.53 -3.08 -37.66
N LEU A 10 41.90 -2.42 -36.67
CA LEU A 10 42.40 -1.32 -35.81
C LEU A 10 41.25 -1.00 -34.80
N ALA A 11 41.30 -1.43 -33.53
CA ALA A 11 41.93 -0.76 -32.39
C ALA A 11 41.43 0.67 -32.13
N GLU A 12 40.50 0.83 -31.18
CA GLU A 12 40.45 2.01 -30.31
C GLU A 12 39.68 1.67 -29.02
N ALA A 13 40.39 1.76 -27.90
CA ALA A 13 39.84 1.65 -26.55
C ALA A 13 39.65 3.08 -26.01
N PRO A 14 38.52 3.40 -25.36
CA PRO A 14 38.43 4.61 -24.57
C PRO A 14 38.95 4.37 -23.13
N SER A 15 39.89 5.22 -22.76
CA SER A 15 40.48 5.37 -21.43
C SER A 15 39.49 5.94 -20.41
N MET A 16 39.78 5.65 -19.14
CA MET A 16 39.12 6.11 -17.92
C MET A 16 38.87 7.62 -17.86
N ASP A 17 37.71 8.01 -17.31
CA ASP A 17 37.67 9.13 -16.36
C ASP A 17 36.55 8.92 -15.34
N SER A 18 36.58 9.75 -14.32
CA SER A 18 36.50 9.40 -12.91
C SER A 18 35.18 9.85 -12.26
N THR A 19 34.93 9.31 -11.07
CA THR A 19 33.98 9.80 -10.05
C THR A 19 32.47 9.71 -10.35
N GLN A 20 31.86 8.57 -10.05
CA GLN A 20 30.45 8.53 -9.64
C GLN A 20 30.28 7.93 -8.24
N LYS A 21 30.11 8.87 -7.31
CA LYS A 21 29.36 8.84 -6.05
C LYS A 21 28.85 7.46 -5.58
N THR A 22 29.36 7.06 -4.43
CA THR A 22 28.78 6.04 -3.55
C THR A 22 27.35 6.42 -3.15
N ALA A 23 26.37 5.98 -3.94
CA ALA A 23 24.98 5.95 -3.53
C ALA A 23 24.81 4.89 -2.43
N ARG A 24 24.57 5.34 -1.19
CA ARG A 24 24.07 4.46 -0.12
C ARG A 24 22.54 4.40 -0.25
N PRO A 25 21.92 3.24 -0.53
CA PRO A 25 20.49 3.08 -0.43
C PRO A 25 20.15 2.82 1.04
N GLY A 26 19.94 3.90 1.80
CA GLY A 26 19.46 3.84 3.17
C GLY A 26 18.26 4.75 3.30
N VAL A 27 17.09 4.18 3.59
CA VAL A 27 15.85 4.89 3.86
C VAL A 27 16.08 5.81 5.06
N ASP A 28 16.09 7.12 4.80
CA ASP A 28 16.24 8.16 5.80
C ASP A 28 14.89 8.34 6.51
N ILE A 29 14.61 7.51 7.53
CA ILE A 29 13.42 7.68 8.37
C ILE A 29 13.69 8.84 9.33
N ARG A 30 13.46 10.07 8.86
CA ARG A 30 13.29 11.23 9.73
C ARG A 30 11.97 11.08 10.50
N VAL A 31 12.01 10.39 11.63
CA VAL A 31 10.98 10.52 12.66
C VAL A 31 11.17 11.89 13.31
N ALA A 32 10.28 12.82 12.97
CA ALA A 32 10.13 14.07 13.68
C ALA A 32 9.54 13.77 15.08
N LEU A 33 10.40 13.45 16.05
CA LEU A 33 10.03 13.55 17.46
C LEU A 33 10.10 15.02 17.83
N SER A 34 8.94 15.65 17.83
CA SER A 34 8.69 17.00 18.32
C SER A 34 9.33 17.20 19.71
N SER A 35 10.20 18.19 19.76
CA SER A 35 10.77 18.81 20.94
C SER A 35 9.67 19.38 21.85
N SER A 36 9.37 18.70 22.95
CA SER A 36 8.61 19.28 24.07
C SER A 36 9.20 18.82 25.40
N THR A 37 10.44 19.23 25.68
CA THR A 37 11.04 19.20 27.03
C THR A 37 12.16 20.24 27.11
N LYS A 38 11.81 21.53 27.05
CA LYS A 38 12.75 22.60 27.42
C LYS A 38 12.04 23.80 28.03
N THR A 39 11.46 23.61 29.20
CA THR A 39 10.99 24.70 30.08
C THR A 39 10.83 24.22 31.53
N THR A 40 11.91 23.72 32.13
CA THR A 40 12.00 23.53 33.60
C THR A 40 13.41 23.87 34.09
N ALA A 41 13.81 25.12 33.90
CA ALA A 41 14.81 25.78 34.73
C ALA A 41 14.57 27.28 34.66
N LEU A 42 14.57 27.95 35.82
CA LEU A 42 14.41 29.39 36.06
C LEU A 42 12.98 29.90 36.34
N LYS A 43 12.37 29.40 37.42
CA LYS A 43 11.47 30.22 38.27
C LYS A 43 11.39 29.63 39.67
N GLY A 44 12.27 30.10 40.55
CA GLY A 44 12.35 29.62 41.94
C GLY A 44 13.31 30.46 42.78
N ARG A 45 13.24 31.78 42.64
CA ARG A 45 14.00 32.71 43.49
C ARG A 45 13.27 34.04 43.59
N GLN A 46 12.11 34.03 44.24
CA GLN A 46 11.45 35.24 44.72
C GLN A 46 10.44 34.85 45.82
N GLY A 47 10.54 35.54 46.95
CA GLY A 47 9.42 35.73 47.87
C GLY A 47 9.29 34.72 49.02
N LEU A 48 10.08 34.92 50.08
CA LEU A 48 9.60 34.76 51.46
C LEU A 48 10.42 35.70 52.36
N SER A 49 10.10 36.98 52.21
CA SER A 49 10.25 37.99 53.25
C SER A 49 9.15 37.73 54.28
N SER A 50 9.49 37.06 55.38
CA SER A 50 8.69 37.08 56.61
C SER A 50 9.43 37.93 57.63
N ALA A 51 9.02 39.20 57.68
CA ALA A 51 9.27 40.10 58.79
C ALA A 51 8.56 39.61 60.05
N LYS A 52 9.29 39.53 61.18
CA LYS A 52 8.86 39.81 62.57
C LYS A 52 9.90 39.25 63.57
N PRO A 53 9.93 39.72 64.83
CA PRO A 53 10.24 41.07 65.26
C PRO A 53 11.50 41.07 66.15
N GLN A 54 12.14 42.24 66.27
CA GLN A 54 13.10 42.50 67.33
C GLN A 54 12.41 42.34 68.69
N LEU A 55 12.94 41.43 69.51
CA LEU A 55 12.87 41.52 70.96
C LEU A 55 14.30 41.74 71.45
N ASP A 56 14.60 43.03 71.52
CA ASP A 56 15.72 43.60 72.23
C ASP A 56 15.37 43.56 73.72
N LEU A 57 16.03 42.68 74.48
CA LEU A 57 15.93 42.64 75.92
C LEU A 57 17.20 42.00 76.48
N SER A 58 18.08 42.87 76.98
CA SER A 58 19.12 42.58 77.97
C SER A 58 20.27 41.69 77.46
N SER A 59 21.53 41.90 77.79
CA SER A 59 22.08 42.58 78.95
C SER A 59 23.52 42.95 78.64
N VAL A 60 23.86 44.14 79.11
CA VAL A 60 25.21 44.66 79.33
C VAL A 60 26.05 43.61 80.04
N ALA A 61 26.91 42.91 79.30
CA ALA A 61 28.00 42.13 79.87
C ALA A 61 29.14 41.89 78.86
N ILE A 62 30.20 42.69 79.06
CA ILE A 62 31.61 42.31 78.93
C ILE A 62 32.28 42.53 77.54
N PRO A 63 32.92 43.71 77.33
CA PRO A 63 33.86 43.96 76.22
C PRO A 63 35.18 43.17 76.32
N LEU A 64 35.36 42.29 77.32
CA LEU A 64 36.50 41.36 77.36
C LEU A 64 36.35 40.19 76.38
N ARG A 65 35.14 39.68 76.08
CA ARG A 65 35.02 38.46 75.24
C ARG A 65 35.50 38.67 73.80
N SER A 66 35.29 39.86 73.24
CA SER A 66 35.76 40.20 71.89
C SER A 66 37.29 40.35 71.83
N LYS A 67 37.89 40.96 72.87
CA LYS A 67 39.35 41.09 73.02
C LYS A 67 40.02 39.73 73.26
N VAL A 68 39.45 38.89 74.13
CA VAL A 68 39.91 37.51 74.37
C VAL A 68 39.83 36.68 73.07
N LYS A 69 38.74 36.77 72.31
CA LYS A 69 38.59 36.08 71.02
C LYS A 69 39.60 36.56 69.96
N ALA A 70 40.03 37.81 70.01
CA ALA A 70 41.06 38.34 69.12
C ALA A 70 42.45 37.80 69.46
N VAL A 71 42.78 37.71 70.76
CA VAL A 71 44.04 37.12 71.25
C VAL A 71 44.08 35.62 70.95
N ILE A 72 43.01 34.88 71.26
CA ILE A 72 42.89 33.46 70.94
C ILE A 72 43.07 33.22 69.43
N ARG A 73 42.52 34.07 68.56
CA ARG A 73 42.72 33.96 67.10
C ARG A 73 44.15 34.24 66.64
N ARG A 74 44.93 35.06 67.36
CA ARG A 74 46.37 35.23 67.07
C ARG A 74 47.14 33.99 67.49
N ILE A 75 46.91 33.49 68.70
CA ILE A 75 47.56 32.26 69.21
C ILE A 75 47.20 31.06 68.33
N ALA A 76 45.92 30.86 68.02
CA ALA A 76 45.45 29.79 67.14
C ALA A 76 46.08 29.85 65.74
N ARG A 77 46.34 31.05 65.18
CA ARG A 77 47.03 31.19 63.89
C ARG A 77 48.49 30.77 63.97
N VAL A 78 49.17 31.10 65.06
CA VAL A 78 50.57 30.70 65.29
C VAL A 78 50.66 29.18 65.52
N CYS A 79 49.82 28.64 66.41
CA CYS A 79 49.73 27.20 66.63
C CYS A 79 49.37 26.44 65.35
N TYR A 80 48.39 26.93 64.58
CA TYR A 80 48.03 26.33 63.30
C TYR A 80 49.20 26.35 62.32
N ARG A 81 49.95 27.45 62.20
CA ARG A 81 51.13 27.51 61.33
C ARG A 81 52.23 26.53 61.75
N ALA A 82 52.46 26.36 63.05
CA ALA A 82 53.45 25.43 63.58
C ALA A 82 53.05 23.95 63.38
N VAL A 83 51.76 23.63 63.56
CA VAL A 83 51.23 22.26 63.45
C VAL A 83 51.00 21.85 61.98
N LYS A 84 50.68 22.80 61.11
CA LYS A 84 50.36 22.59 59.68
C LYS A 84 51.34 21.70 58.90
N PRO A 85 52.68 21.84 58.99
CA PRO A 85 53.60 20.96 58.24
C PRO A 85 53.48 19.48 58.65
N PHE A 86 53.14 19.19 59.91
CA PHE A 86 52.99 17.82 60.41
C PHE A 86 51.56 17.28 60.30
N ALA A 87 50.56 18.13 60.48
CA ALA A 87 49.15 17.74 60.37
C ALA A 87 48.71 17.47 58.93
N ARG A 88 49.32 18.12 57.93
CA ARG A 88 48.98 17.93 56.51
C ARG A 88 49.20 16.48 56.03
N PRO A 89 50.39 15.87 56.22
CA PRO A 89 50.62 14.46 55.86
C PRO A 89 49.66 13.50 56.57
N ILE A 90 49.38 13.73 57.86
CA ILE A 90 48.49 12.88 58.66
C ILE A 90 47.04 13.00 58.16
N ALA A 91 46.54 14.23 57.95
CA ALA A 91 45.22 14.47 57.42
C ALA A 91 45.05 13.89 56.00
N PHE A 92 46.10 13.93 55.18
CA PHE A 92 46.09 13.30 53.86
C PHE A 92 45.98 11.78 53.95
N ARG A 93 46.73 11.13 54.85
CA ARG A 93 46.64 9.68 55.08
C ARG A 93 45.30 9.25 55.65
N LEU A 94 44.78 9.98 56.64
CA LEU A 94 43.45 9.72 57.21
C LEU A 94 42.36 9.88 56.15
N ARG A 95 42.42 10.95 55.35
CA ARG A 95 41.50 11.15 54.22
C ARG A 95 41.57 9.98 53.25
N ALA A 96 42.76 9.56 52.83
CA ALA A 96 42.96 8.44 51.91
C ALA A 96 42.34 7.15 52.47
N TYR A 97 42.62 6.83 53.74
CA TYR A 97 42.09 5.64 54.42
C TYR A 97 40.55 5.63 54.44
N PHE A 98 39.92 6.74 54.85
CA PHE A 98 38.46 6.83 54.87
C PHE A 98 37.84 6.87 53.47
N THR A 99 38.49 7.49 52.49
CA THR A 99 37.97 7.54 51.11
C THR A 99 38.01 6.19 50.42
N ILE A 100 38.98 5.32 50.71
CA ILE A 100 39.10 4.01 50.05
C ILE A 100 37.90 3.12 50.40
N VAL A 101 37.53 3.03 51.68
CA VAL A 101 36.38 2.24 52.13
C VAL A 101 35.09 2.74 51.47
N LEU A 102 34.90 4.07 51.48
CA LEU A 102 33.71 4.70 50.91
C LEU A 102 33.65 4.55 49.38
N GLN A 103 34.78 4.64 48.67
CA GLN A 103 34.86 4.39 47.24
C GLN A 103 34.50 2.94 46.91
N HIS A 104 35.00 1.98 47.69
CA HIS A 104 34.68 0.57 47.50
C HIS A 104 33.18 0.29 47.72
N GLU A 105 32.57 0.85 48.78
CA GLU A 105 31.12 0.73 48.99
C GLU A 105 30.30 1.35 47.85
N ILE A 106 30.70 2.52 47.35
CA ILE A 106 30.05 3.16 46.20
C ILE A 106 30.19 2.28 44.94
N GLN A 107 31.37 1.72 44.68
CA GLN A 107 31.59 0.83 43.54
C GLN A 107 30.76 -0.45 43.66
N GLN A 108 30.69 -1.05 44.85
CA GLN A 108 29.85 -2.22 45.09
C GLN A 108 28.37 -1.91 44.90
N ALA A 109 27.89 -0.79 45.44
CA ALA A 109 26.51 -0.35 45.24
C ALA A 109 26.22 -0.14 43.75
N HIS A 110 27.13 0.50 43.02
CA HIS A 110 26.98 0.73 41.58
C HIS A 110 26.90 -0.59 40.79
N LEU A 111 27.77 -1.57 41.11
CA LEU A 111 27.74 -2.89 40.48
C LEU A 111 26.45 -3.66 40.80
N ARG A 112 25.90 -3.51 42.01
CA ARG A 112 24.59 -4.09 42.36
C ARG A 112 23.48 -3.49 41.52
N THR A 113 23.43 -2.16 41.41
CA THR A 113 22.42 -1.47 40.59
C THR A 113 22.50 -1.84 39.11
N ILE A 114 23.72 -1.97 38.55
CA ILE A 114 23.89 -2.43 37.17
C ILE A 114 23.32 -3.84 36.98
N LYS A 115 23.62 -4.77 37.90
CA LYS A 115 23.10 -6.14 37.84
C LYS A 115 21.57 -6.18 37.95
N GLU A 116 20.97 -5.38 38.84
CA GLU A 116 19.52 -5.28 38.97
C GLU A 116 18.86 -4.72 37.71
N LEU A 117 19.43 -3.66 37.13
CA LEU A 117 18.95 -3.08 35.86
C LEU A 117 19.02 -4.07 34.71
N GLU A 118 20.12 -4.82 34.59
CA GLU A 118 20.25 -5.87 33.58
C GLU A 118 19.22 -6.99 33.76
N GLN A 119 18.94 -7.40 35.00
CA GLN A 119 17.90 -8.38 35.31
C GLN A 119 16.50 -7.87 34.93
N HIS A 120 16.19 -6.62 35.30
CA HIS A 120 14.91 -6.01 34.93
C HIS A 120 14.74 -5.88 33.41
N ALA A 121 15.79 -5.47 32.69
CA ALA A 121 15.77 -5.38 31.24
C ALA A 121 15.53 -6.74 30.57
N ARG A 122 16.16 -7.82 31.10
CA ARG A 122 15.94 -9.19 30.61
C ARG A 122 14.50 -9.64 30.84
N LEU A 123 13.94 -9.40 32.03
CA LEU A 123 12.56 -9.76 32.36
C LEU A 123 11.56 -8.99 31.51
N GLN A 124 11.78 -7.68 31.32
CA GLN A 124 10.94 -6.88 30.42
C GLN A 124 10.98 -7.41 28.99
N ARG A 125 12.17 -7.69 28.45
CA ARG A 125 12.31 -8.25 27.10
C ARG A 125 11.57 -9.57 26.95
N GLN A 126 11.74 -10.50 27.90
CA GLN A 126 11.01 -11.78 27.88
C GLN A 126 9.49 -11.59 27.95
N SER A 127 9.00 -10.65 28.75
CA SER A 127 7.56 -10.36 28.84
C SER A 127 7.00 -9.80 27.53
N THR A 128 7.75 -8.90 26.87
CA THR A 128 7.35 -8.32 25.59
C THR A 128 7.35 -9.36 24.47
N GLU A 129 8.36 -10.24 24.45
CA GLU A 129 8.45 -11.33 23.46
C GLU A 129 7.27 -12.31 23.62
N ARG A 130 6.89 -12.66 24.86
CA ARG A 130 5.71 -13.51 25.12
C ARG A 130 4.41 -12.84 24.70
N LEU A 131 4.24 -11.55 24.96
CA LEU A 131 3.04 -10.81 24.59
C LEU A 131 2.91 -10.70 23.06
N LEU A 132 4.01 -10.39 22.37
CA LEU A 132 4.05 -10.34 20.91
C LEU A 132 3.75 -11.72 20.30
N ALA A 133 4.33 -12.79 20.83
CA ALA A 133 4.06 -14.15 20.35
C ALA A 133 2.57 -14.54 20.52
N THR A 134 1.97 -14.16 21.65
CA THR A 134 0.55 -14.46 21.93
C THR A 134 -0.39 -13.66 21.03
N HIS A 135 -0.09 -12.37 20.83
CA HIS A 135 -0.90 -11.50 19.99
C HIS A 135 -0.81 -11.88 18.51
N THR A 136 0.40 -12.19 18.01
CA THR A 136 0.61 -12.66 16.64
C THR A 136 -0.09 -13.99 16.38
N ALA A 137 -0.03 -14.95 17.31
CA ALA A 137 -0.76 -16.21 17.19
C ALA A 137 -2.28 -16.00 17.15
N THR A 138 -2.82 -15.11 17.99
CA THR A 138 -4.26 -14.78 18.00
C THR A 138 -4.71 -14.14 16.70
N LEU A 139 -3.93 -13.17 16.18
CA LEU A 139 -4.22 -12.53 14.89
C LEU A 139 -4.17 -13.51 13.73
N LEU A 140 -3.15 -14.39 13.67
CA LEU A 140 -3.06 -15.41 12.63
C LEU A 140 -4.24 -16.39 12.69
N LYS A 141 -4.69 -16.76 13.89
CA LYS A 141 -5.87 -17.61 14.06
C LYS A 141 -7.14 -16.89 13.57
N ALA A 142 -7.33 -15.62 13.91
CA ALA A 142 -8.47 -14.82 13.49
C ALA A 142 -8.51 -14.62 11.96
N LEU A 143 -7.35 -14.32 11.35
CA LEU A 143 -7.22 -14.21 9.89
C LEU A 143 -7.52 -15.53 9.20
N LYS A 144 -6.99 -16.65 9.69
CA LYS A 144 -7.28 -17.98 9.13
C LYS A 144 -8.76 -18.34 9.25
N SER A 145 -9.40 -18.05 10.38
CA SER A 145 -10.85 -18.30 10.53
C SER A 145 -11.68 -17.40 9.63
N SER A 146 -11.31 -16.12 9.48
CA SER A 146 -11.99 -15.21 8.57
C SER A 146 -11.85 -15.67 7.12
N GLN A 147 -10.64 -16.05 6.69
CA GLN A 147 -10.38 -16.57 5.36
C GLN A 147 -11.17 -17.84 5.07
N LYS A 148 -11.22 -18.77 6.04
CA LYS A 148 -11.97 -20.03 5.92
C LYS A 148 -13.48 -19.80 5.87
N ALA A 149 -14.00 -18.79 6.58
CA ALA A 149 -15.41 -18.41 6.52
C ALA A 149 -15.79 -17.79 5.17
N THR A 150 -14.90 -17.00 4.57
CA THR A 150 -15.14 -16.37 3.27
C THR A 150 -14.92 -17.30 2.06
N SER A 151 -14.10 -18.35 2.19
CA SER A 151 -13.78 -19.27 1.08
C SER A 151 -15.00 -19.92 0.41
N PRO A 152 -15.93 -20.56 1.15
CA PRO A 152 -17.05 -21.26 0.51
C PRO A 152 -18.06 -20.30 -0.15
N GLU A 153 -18.26 -19.11 0.43
CA GLU A 153 -19.15 -18.09 -0.14
C GLU A 153 -18.53 -17.49 -1.42
N LEU A 154 -17.23 -17.20 -1.40
CA LEU A 154 -16.48 -16.77 -2.59
C LEU A 154 -16.40 -17.86 -3.65
N GLU A 155 -16.24 -19.13 -3.27
CA GLU A 155 -16.22 -20.27 -4.20
C GLU A 155 -17.60 -20.48 -4.84
N ALA A 156 -18.70 -20.37 -4.08
CA ALA A 156 -20.05 -20.43 -4.62
C ALA A 156 -20.33 -19.27 -5.59
N LEU A 157 -19.95 -18.04 -5.22
CA LEU A 157 -20.06 -16.86 -6.09
C LEU A 157 -19.19 -16.98 -7.34
N ARG A 158 -17.98 -17.54 -7.22
CA ARG A 158 -17.09 -17.81 -8.37
C ARG A 158 -17.67 -18.86 -9.30
N ALA A 159 -18.13 -19.99 -8.77
CA ALA A 159 -18.75 -21.04 -9.57
C ALA A 159 -20.00 -20.51 -10.31
N GLN A 160 -20.81 -19.70 -9.64
CA GLN A 160 -21.96 -19.04 -10.26
C GLN A 160 -21.54 -18.04 -11.35
N SER A 161 -20.46 -17.28 -11.14
CA SER A 161 -19.92 -16.36 -12.14
C SER A 161 -19.28 -17.09 -13.32
N GLU A 162 -18.60 -18.22 -13.09
CA GLU A 162 -17.98 -19.05 -14.12
C GLU A 162 -19.04 -19.71 -15.01
N GLU A 163 -20.13 -20.22 -14.42
CA GLU A 163 -21.27 -20.75 -15.17
C GLU A 163 -21.90 -19.68 -16.08
N GLN A 164 -21.97 -18.43 -15.63
CA GLN A 164 -22.50 -17.33 -16.44
C GLN A 164 -21.55 -16.86 -17.55
N LEU A 165 -20.24 -16.87 -17.29
CA LEU A 165 -19.24 -16.45 -18.28
C LEU A 165 -19.00 -17.53 -19.36
N ALA A 166 -19.36 -18.79 -19.09
CA ALA A 166 -19.17 -19.90 -20.01
C ALA A 166 -19.87 -19.67 -21.36
N GLY A 167 -21.11 -19.17 -21.35
CA GLY A 167 -21.88 -18.91 -22.58
C GLY A 167 -21.24 -17.84 -23.47
N VAL A 168 -20.76 -16.74 -22.89
CA VAL A 168 -20.04 -15.70 -23.65
C VAL A 168 -18.75 -16.26 -24.22
N GLN A 169 -17.96 -17.01 -23.45
CA GLN A 169 -16.71 -17.59 -23.92
C GLN A 169 -16.93 -18.60 -25.07
N GLN A 170 -17.96 -19.43 -24.99
CA GLN A 170 -18.34 -20.34 -26.07
C GLN A 170 -18.76 -19.55 -27.32
N LEU A 171 -19.47 -18.43 -27.16
CA LEU A 171 -19.81 -17.55 -28.27
C LEU A 171 -18.55 -16.91 -28.89
N LEU A 172 -17.57 -16.48 -28.09
CA LEU A 172 -16.31 -15.91 -28.59
C LEU A 172 -15.59 -16.89 -29.50
N GLN A 173 -15.55 -18.17 -29.14
CA GLN A 173 -14.94 -19.23 -29.96
C GLN A 173 -15.66 -19.45 -31.30
N LYS A 174 -16.97 -19.16 -31.38
CA LYS A 174 -17.74 -19.24 -32.63
C LYS A 174 -17.54 -18.01 -33.50
N ILE A 175 -17.49 -16.82 -32.88
CA ILE A 175 -17.51 -15.53 -33.60
C ILE A 175 -16.11 -15.11 -34.06
N LEU A 176 -15.06 -15.35 -33.28
CA LEU A 176 -13.72 -14.87 -33.62
C LEU A 176 -13.02 -15.84 -34.57
N VAL A 177 -12.28 -15.29 -35.53
CA VAL A 177 -11.39 -16.05 -36.41
C VAL A 177 -9.98 -15.47 -36.40
N PRO A 178 -8.94 -16.25 -36.77
CA PRO A 178 -7.58 -15.76 -36.95
C PRO A 178 -7.53 -14.46 -37.78
N GLY A 179 -6.90 -13.43 -37.22
CA GLY A 179 -6.76 -12.10 -37.81
C GLY A 179 -7.73 -11.04 -37.28
N ASP A 180 -8.81 -11.44 -36.59
CA ASP A 180 -9.75 -10.49 -35.99
C ASP A 180 -9.10 -9.67 -34.87
N THR A 181 -9.64 -8.47 -34.64
CA THR A 181 -9.31 -7.61 -33.49
C THR A 181 -10.43 -7.65 -32.46
N PHE A 182 -10.10 -8.14 -31.27
CA PHE A 182 -10.99 -8.28 -30.13
C PHE A 182 -10.69 -7.22 -29.06
N VAL A 183 -11.73 -6.55 -28.57
CA VAL A 183 -11.63 -5.58 -27.47
C VAL A 183 -12.49 -6.04 -26.29
N ASN A 184 -11.91 -6.08 -25.09
CA ASN A 184 -12.61 -6.43 -23.85
C ASN A 184 -12.56 -5.28 -22.86
N VAL A 185 -13.71 -4.72 -22.52
CA VAL A 185 -13.85 -3.63 -21.54
C VAL A 185 -14.43 -4.16 -20.25
N GLY A 186 -13.71 -3.95 -19.16
CA GLY A 186 -14.03 -4.56 -17.87
C GLY A 186 -13.43 -5.95 -17.70
N ALA A 187 -12.24 -6.18 -18.27
CA ALA A 187 -11.65 -7.50 -18.42
C ALA A 187 -11.46 -8.33 -17.13
N GLY A 188 -11.58 -7.72 -15.94
CA GLY A 188 -11.56 -8.42 -14.67
C GLY A 188 -10.35 -9.34 -14.52
N VAL A 189 -10.61 -10.64 -14.32
CA VAL A 189 -9.59 -11.71 -14.22
C VAL A 189 -9.01 -12.15 -15.58
N GLY A 190 -9.51 -11.60 -16.69
CA GLY A 190 -8.99 -11.83 -18.04
C GLY A 190 -9.62 -13.01 -18.78
N ALA A 191 -10.69 -13.62 -18.27
CA ALA A 191 -11.25 -14.86 -18.83
C ALA A 191 -11.68 -14.71 -20.31
N ASN A 192 -12.40 -13.64 -20.65
CA ASN A 192 -12.80 -13.37 -22.04
C ASN A 192 -11.61 -13.01 -22.94
N ALA A 193 -10.59 -12.34 -22.40
CA ALA A 193 -9.38 -12.02 -23.15
C ALA A 193 -8.59 -13.29 -23.50
N LEU A 194 -8.53 -14.25 -22.57
CA LEU A 194 -7.92 -15.56 -22.80
C LEU A 194 -8.72 -16.39 -23.81
N ALA A 195 -10.05 -16.46 -23.66
CA ALA A 195 -10.91 -17.16 -24.61
C ALA A 195 -10.78 -16.60 -26.03
N ALA A 196 -10.73 -15.28 -26.18
CA ALA A 196 -10.47 -14.62 -27.45
C ALA A 196 -9.07 -14.94 -28.00
N HIS A 197 -8.02 -14.87 -27.17
CA HIS A 197 -6.67 -15.19 -27.60
C HIS A 197 -6.56 -16.62 -28.16
N LEU A 198 -7.24 -17.58 -27.54
CA LEU A 198 -7.30 -18.96 -28.00
C LEU A 198 -8.06 -19.07 -29.35
N ALA A 199 -9.21 -18.41 -29.49
CA ALA A 199 -10.00 -18.42 -30.72
C ALA A 199 -9.27 -17.77 -31.91
N LEU A 200 -8.38 -16.82 -31.64
CA LEU A 200 -7.57 -16.14 -32.64
C LEU A 200 -6.33 -16.96 -33.07
N GLU A 201 -6.01 -18.05 -32.39
CA GLU A 201 -4.83 -18.91 -32.67
C GLU A 201 -3.51 -18.13 -32.74
N GLY A 202 -3.39 -17.08 -31.93
CA GLY A 202 -2.22 -16.18 -31.94
C GLY A 202 -2.14 -15.23 -33.15
N GLN A 203 -3.13 -15.23 -34.04
CA GLN A 203 -3.22 -14.34 -35.19
C GLN A 203 -4.33 -13.30 -34.97
N GLY A 204 -3.99 -12.02 -35.02
CA GLY A 204 -4.93 -10.93 -34.73
C GLY A 204 -4.50 -10.16 -33.50
N ARG A 205 -5.44 -9.48 -32.84
CA ARG A 205 -5.13 -8.59 -31.72
C ARG A 205 -6.18 -8.68 -30.62
N VAL A 206 -5.70 -8.83 -29.38
CA VAL A 206 -6.54 -8.75 -28.17
C VAL A 206 -6.18 -7.48 -27.42
N VAL A 207 -7.19 -6.65 -27.15
CA VAL A 207 -7.04 -5.43 -26.37
C VAL A 207 -7.97 -5.49 -25.16
N ALA A 208 -7.42 -5.62 -23.96
CA ALA A 208 -8.20 -5.83 -22.74
C ALA A 208 -7.93 -4.72 -21.70
N PHE A 209 -9.00 -4.16 -21.13
CA PHE A 209 -8.92 -3.11 -20.13
C PHE A 209 -9.74 -3.48 -18.90
N ALA A 210 -9.15 -3.38 -17.72
CA ALA A 210 -9.85 -3.47 -16.45
C ALA A 210 -9.66 -2.15 -15.68
N PRO A 211 -10.74 -1.50 -15.21
CA PRO A 211 -10.58 -0.37 -14.30
C PRO A 211 -9.88 -0.87 -13.04
N SER A 212 -8.69 -0.34 -12.73
CA SER A 212 -7.99 -0.71 -11.50
C SER A 212 -8.83 -0.19 -10.33
N SER A 213 -9.25 -1.07 -9.41
CA SER A 213 -9.94 -0.66 -8.19
C SER A 213 -8.99 -0.06 -7.14
N ALA A 214 -7.68 0.08 -7.42
CA ALA A 214 -6.68 0.36 -6.39
C ALA A 214 -5.58 1.39 -6.73
N VAL A 215 -5.55 2.02 -7.91
CA VAL A 215 -4.50 3.00 -8.23
C VAL A 215 -5.11 4.35 -8.58
N HIS A 216 -5.14 5.23 -7.57
CA HIS A 216 -5.32 6.66 -7.74
C HIS A 216 -4.13 7.25 -8.50
N ALA A 217 -4.25 7.29 -9.82
CA ALA A 217 -3.81 8.43 -10.60
C ALA A 217 -5.02 8.87 -11.43
N PRO A 218 -5.40 10.16 -11.43
CA PRO A 218 -6.46 10.62 -12.31
C PRO A 218 -5.97 10.45 -13.75
N LEU A 219 -6.43 9.39 -14.42
CA LEU A 219 -6.47 9.39 -15.88
C LEU A 219 -7.18 10.68 -16.28
N ARG A 220 -6.57 11.47 -17.18
CA ARG A 220 -7.06 12.77 -17.65
C ARG A 220 -8.31 12.59 -18.53
N GLY A 221 -9.40 12.11 -17.96
CA GLY A 221 -10.66 11.82 -18.63
C GLY A 221 -11.01 10.33 -18.66
N PRO A 222 -12.28 9.99 -18.97
CA PRO A 222 -12.70 8.61 -19.16
C PRO A 222 -11.96 8.00 -20.34
N LEU A 223 -11.45 6.78 -20.18
CA LEU A 223 -10.79 6.01 -21.24
C LEU A 223 -11.79 5.72 -22.37
N ARG A 224 -11.46 6.13 -23.61
CA ARG A 224 -12.29 5.91 -24.79
C ARG A 224 -11.70 4.80 -25.65
N ILE A 225 -12.54 3.86 -26.11
CA ILE A 225 -12.11 2.78 -27.02
C ILE A 225 -11.56 3.39 -28.32
N ASP A 226 -12.20 4.44 -28.82
CA ASP A 226 -11.77 5.13 -30.04
C ASP A 226 -10.31 5.63 -29.95
N ASP A 227 -9.87 6.11 -28.78
CA ASP A 227 -8.51 6.63 -28.56
C ASP A 227 -7.47 5.51 -28.50
N ILE A 228 -7.89 4.33 -28.03
CA ILE A 228 -7.04 3.13 -27.91
C ILE A 228 -6.78 2.49 -29.26
N LEU A 229 -7.82 2.34 -30.07
CA LEU A 229 -7.71 1.77 -31.42
C LEU A 229 -6.98 2.74 -32.35
N GLY A 230 -7.10 4.05 -32.12
CA GLY A 230 -6.54 5.04 -33.04
C GLY A 230 -7.34 5.11 -34.35
N ASP A 231 -6.81 5.82 -35.35
CA ASP A 231 -7.61 6.21 -36.52
C ASP A 231 -7.74 5.14 -37.61
N ASN A 232 -6.84 4.15 -37.64
CA ASN A 232 -6.80 3.11 -38.69
C ASN A 232 -7.09 1.69 -38.18
N ASP A 233 -7.16 1.47 -36.87
CA ASP A 233 -7.52 0.14 -36.36
C ASP A 233 -9.04 -0.02 -36.29
N ARG A 234 -9.50 -1.23 -36.61
CA ARG A 234 -10.88 -1.65 -36.42
C ARG A 234 -10.95 -2.68 -35.32
N ALA A 235 -12.03 -2.67 -34.55
CA ALA A 235 -12.43 -3.80 -33.73
C ALA A 235 -13.47 -4.61 -34.49
N ASP A 236 -13.30 -5.92 -34.55
CA ASP A 236 -14.26 -6.85 -35.16
C ASP A 236 -15.28 -7.33 -34.11
N LEU A 237 -14.85 -7.43 -32.84
CA LEU A 237 -15.71 -7.75 -31.71
C LEU A 237 -15.33 -6.94 -30.46
N ILE A 238 -16.32 -6.33 -29.82
CA ILE A 238 -16.16 -5.66 -28.52
C ILE A 238 -17.02 -6.40 -27.48
N VAL A 239 -16.42 -6.79 -26.35
CA VAL A 239 -17.16 -7.27 -25.17
C VAL A 239 -17.11 -6.20 -24.09
N ILE A 240 -18.27 -5.92 -23.49
CA ILE A 240 -18.43 -4.96 -22.41
C ILE A 240 -18.97 -5.68 -21.17
N ASP A 241 -18.09 -5.89 -20.20
CA ASP A 241 -18.37 -6.41 -18.85
C ASP A 241 -18.10 -5.31 -17.81
N SER A 242 -18.85 -4.20 -17.89
CA SER A 242 -18.66 -3.03 -17.02
C SER A 242 -19.86 -2.70 -16.13
N GLY A 243 -20.79 -3.65 -16.00
CA GLY A 243 -22.05 -3.43 -15.27
C GLY A 243 -22.81 -2.22 -15.81
N ASN A 244 -22.96 -1.19 -14.98
CA ASN A 244 -23.76 0.00 -15.33
C ASN A 244 -23.02 1.04 -16.19
N ALA A 245 -21.71 0.86 -16.45
CA ALA A 245 -20.92 1.81 -17.23
C ALA A 245 -21.01 1.59 -18.76
N GLY A 246 -21.81 0.61 -19.21
CA GLY A 246 -21.87 0.21 -20.61
C GLY A 246 -22.18 1.35 -21.59
N LEU A 247 -23.06 2.28 -21.23
CA LEU A 247 -23.41 3.39 -22.13
C LEU A 247 -22.24 4.36 -22.37
N HIS A 248 -21.47 4.70 -21.32
CA HIS A 248 -20.31 5.58 -21.47
C HIS A 248 -19.18 4.91 -22.27
N VAL A 249 -19.03 3.59 -22.13
CA VAL A 249 -18.11 2.81 -22.96
C VAL A 249 -18.52 2.88 -24.44
N LEU A 250 -19.81 2.75 -24.73
CA LEU A 250 -20.35 2.86 -26.10
C LEU A 250 -20.23 4.27 -26.68
N GLU A 251 -20.43 5.31 -25.87
CA GLU A 251 -20.16 6.69 -26.27
C GLU A 251 -18.67 6.87 -26.64
N GLY A 252 -17.77 6.30 -25.84
CA GLY A 252 -16.33 6.29 -26.09
C GLY A 252 -15.88 5.39 -27.26
N ALA A 253 -16.79 4.59 -27.84
CA ALA A 253 -16.55 3.68 -28.96
C ALA A 253 -17.38 4.05 -30.20
N SER A 254 -18.07 5.20 -30.17
CA SER A 254 -19.08 5.54 -31.17
C SER A 254 -18.48 5.69 -32.57
N ARG A 255 -17.23 6.16 -32.69
CA ARG A 255 -16.54 6.26 -33.99
C ARG A 255 -16.23 4.87 -34.52
N SER A 256 -15.63 3.99 -33.72
CA SER A 256 -15.32 2.62 -34.14
C SER A 256 -16.57 1.83 -34.53
N ILE A 257 -17.68 1.97 -33.79
CA ILE A 257 -18.96 1.32 -34.10
C ILE A 257 -19.57 1.84 -35.41
N ALA A 258 -19.44 3.15 -35.67
CA ALA A 258 -19.93 3.77 -36.90
C ALA A 258 -19.08 3.40 -38.12
N PHE A 259 -17.75 3.34 -37.95
CA PHE A 259 -16.79 3.08 -39.02
C PHE A 259 -16.82 1.63 -39.50
N ASN A 260 -16.83 0.65 -38.58
CA ASN A 260 -16.85 -0.76 -38.94
C ASN A 260 -18.29 -1.27 -39.09
N ARG A 261 -18.73 -1.52 -40.34
CA ARG A 261 -20.06 -2.10 -40.59
C ARG A 261 -20.20 -3.54 -40.08
N ASN A 262 -19.09 -4.26 -39.96
CA ASN A 262 -19.06 -5.67 -39.59
C ASN A 262 -18.84 -5.92 -38.09
N ILE A 263 -18.67 -4.86 -37.30
CA ILE A 263 -18.44 -4.98 -35.86
C ILE A 263 -19.62 -5.67 -35.15
N ALA A 264 -19.28 -6.54 -34.21
CA ALA A 264 -20.20 -7.05 -33.21
C ALA A 264 -19.87 -6.48 -31.83
N VAL A 265 -20.90 -6.33 -31.00
CA VAL A 265 -20.75 -5.90 -29.61
C VAL A 265 -21.51 -6.86 -28.71
N VAL A 266 -20.84 -7.40 -27.70
CA VAL A 266 -21.46 -8.20 -26.65
C VAL A 266 -21.51 -7.35 -25.38
N VAL A 267 -22.70 -7.25 -24.78
CA VAL A 267 -22.88 -6.61 -23.48
C VAL A 267 -23.28 -7.67 -22.48
N GLU A 268 -22.45 -7.88 -21.46
CA GLU A 268 -22.72 -8.86 -20.41
C GLU A 268 -23.78 -8.34 -19.44
N LEU A 269 -24.71 -9.22 -19.05
CA LEU A 269 -25.75 -8.91 -18.08
C LEU A 269 -25.27 -9.41 -16.71
N GLY A 270 -24.80 -8.50 -15.87
CA GLY A 270 -24.31 -8.87 -14.53
C GLY A 270 -25.38 -9.53 -13.65
N THR A 271 -24.96 -10.36 -12.69
CA THR A 271 -25.80 -11.10 -11.73
C THR A 271 -26.89 -10.27 -11.05
N ARG A 272 -26.67 -8.98 -10.84
CA ARG A 272 -27.64 -8.05 -10.21
C ARG A 272 -28.84 -7.69 -11.11
N GLN A 273 -28.81 -8.07 -12.38
CA GLN A 273 -29.91 -7.85 -13.34
C GLN A 273 -30.74 -9.12 -13.59
N ALA A 274 -30.52 -10.20 -12.82
CA ALA A 274 -31.33 -11.42 -12.90
C ALA A 274 -32.84 -11.21 -12.58
N GLY A 275 -33.23 -10.01 -12.13
CA GLY A 275 -34.62 -9.58 -11.95
C GLY A 275 -35.30 -8.96 -13.19
N GLY A 276 -34.63 -8.94 -14.35
CA GLY A 276 -35.19 -8.46 -15.61
C GLY A 276 -34.23 -7.56 -16.37
N ILE A 277 -34.52 -7.36 -17.66
CA ILE A 277 -33.81 -6.44 -18.55
C ILE A 277 -33.95 -5.00 -17.98
N GLY A 278 -33.05 -4.60 -17.08
CA GLY A 278 -33.18 -3.38 -16.28
C GLY A 278 -33.05 -2.08 -17.08
N ASP A 279 -33.02 -0.94 -16.39
CA ASP A 279 -32.96 0.42 -16.97
C ASP A 279 -31.82 0.63 -17.99
N SER A 280 -30.72 -0.11 -17.88
CA SER A 280 -29.62 -0.08 -18.85
C SER A 280 -30.08 -0.47 -20.25
N SER A 281 -31.00 -1.43 -20.38
CA SER A 281 -31.51 -1.87 -21.69
C SER A 281 -32.39 -0.84 -22.39
N ARG A 282 -33.10 -0.01 -21.61
CA ARG A 282 -33.95 1.07 -22.15
C ARG A 282 -33.13 2.10 -22.93
N LYS A 283 -31.82 2.20 -22.67
CA LYS A 283 -30.90 3.09 -23.40
C LYS A 283 -30.04 2.33 -24.41
N LEU A 284 -29.62 1.10 -24.09
CA LEU A 284 -28.80 0.28 -24.99
C LEU A 284 -29.55 -0.11 -26.26
N LEU A 285 -30.80 -0.58 -26.14
CA LEU A 285 -31.56 -1.05 -27.29
C LEU A 285 -31.78 0.08 -28.33
N PRO A 286 -32.26 1.30 -27.96
CA PRO A 286 -32.34 2.39 -28.91
C PRO A 286 -30.98 2.76 -29.53
N PHE A 287 -29.91 2.83 -28.72
CA PHE A 287 -28.57 3.17 -29.22
C PHE A 287 -28.13 2.27 -30.39
N PHE A 288 -28.34 0.96 -30.25
CA PHE A 288 -27.98 -0.02 -31.28
C PHE A 288 -29.00 -0.07 -32.43
N ASN A 289 -30.30 -0.03 -32.12
CA ASN A 289 -31.36 -0.08 -33.12
C ASN A 289 -31.27 1.10 -34.11
N ASP A 290 -31.04 2.31 -33.62
CA ASP A 290 -30.87 3.52 -34.43
C ASP A 290 -29.66 3.44 -35.40
N ARG A 291 -28.75 2.49 -35.17
CA ARG A 291 -27.54 2.24 -35.98
C ARG A 291 -27.63 0.97 -36.83
N GLY A 292 -28.81 0.37 -36.92
CA GLY A 292 -29.11 -0.80 -37.75
C GLY A 292 -28.60 -2.13 -37.17
N PHE A 293 -28.30 -2.17 -35.86
CA PHE A 293 -27.98 -3.43 -35.20
C PHE A 293 -29.25 -4.19 -34.84
N GLN A 294 -29.19 -5.50 -34.97
CA GLN A 294 -30.10 -6.43 -34.31
C GLN A 294 -29.43 -6.99 -33.06
N TYR A 295 -30.23 -7.57 -32.18
CA TYR A 295 -29.71 -8.24 -30.99
C TYR A 295 -30.25 -9.64 -30.83
N ALA A 296 -29.43 -10.49 -30.21
CA ALA A 296 -29.79 -11.83 -29.78
C ALA A 296 -29.34 -12.04 -28.33
N VAL A 297 -30.09 -12.87 -27.61
CA VAL A 297 -29.81 -13.21 -26.22
C VAL A 297 -28.83 -14.38 -26.20
N ILE A 298 -27.79 -14.28 -25.38
CA ILE A 298 -26.77 -15.32 -25.23
C ILE A 298 -27.19 -16.21 -24.07
N ASP A 299 -27.46 -17.49 -24.32
CA ASP A 299 -27.71 -18.49 -23.28
C ASP A 299 -26.46 -18.67 -22.41
N SER A 300 -26.64 -18.66 -21.09
CA SER A 300 -25.51 -18.66 -20.16
C SER A 300 -24.68 -19.94 -20.17
N ALA A 301 -25.29 -21.09 -20.47
CA ALA A 301 -24.60 -22.37 -20.41
C ALA A 301 -23.98 -22.78 -21.75
N SER A 302 -24.68 -22.56 -22.86
CA SER A 302 -24.36 -23.07 -24.19
C SER A 302 -23.80 -22.02 -25.16
N GLY A 303 -23.90 -20.73 -24.80
CA GLY A 303 -23.59 -19.64 -25.71
C GLY A 303 -24.43 -19.65 -26.98
N ALA A 304 -25.58 -20.34 -26.99
CA ALA A 304 -26.54 -20.32 -28.07
C ALA A 304 -27.25 -18.96 -28.12
N LEU A 305 -27.66 -18.56 -29.31
CA LEU A 305 -28.40 -17.33 -29.52
C LEU A 305 -29.89 -17.59 -29.55
N HIS A 306 -30.62 -16.83 -28.74
CA HIS A 306 -32.08 -16.85 -28.65
C HIS A 306 -32.68 -15.51 -29.10
N GLU A 307 -33.91 -15.58 -29.61
CA GLU A 307 -34.65 -14.36 -29.91
C GLU A 307 -35.11 -13.67 -28.62
N SER A 308 -35.30 -12.36 -28.70
CA SER A 308 -35.61 -11.54 -27.52
C SER A 308 -36.88 -11.94 -26.76
N ALA A 309 -37.83 -12.63 -27.43
CA ALA A 309 -39.08 -13.10 -26.83
C ALA A 309 -38.84 -14.19 -25.77
N ASP A 310 -37.84 -15.04 -25.95
CA ASP A 310 -37.55 -16.19 -25.07
C ASP A 310 -37.11 -15.72 -23.67
N LEU A 311 -36.41 -14.57 -23.62
CA LEU A 311 -35.98 -13.94 -22.37
C LEU A 311 -37.15 -13.35 -21.57
N VAL A 312 -38.12 -12.76 -22.27
CA VAL A 312 -39.33 -12.20 -21.63
C VAL A 312 -40.19 -13.30 -21.03
N MET A 313 -40.16 -14.50 -21.61
CA MET A 313 -40.90 -15.67 -21.13
C MET A 313 -40.19 -16.43 -19.99
N GLY A 314 -39.01 -15.96 -19.55
CA GLY A 314 -38.25 -16.56 -18.44
C GLY A 314 -37.70 -17.95 -18.73
N GLN A 315 -37.63 -18.35 -20.01
CA GLN A 315 -37.22 -19.70 -20.40
C GLN A 315 -35.70 -19.88 -20.45
N THR A 316 -34.94 -18.79 -20.55
CA THR A 316 -33.49 -18.84 -20.76
C THR A 316 -32.77 -17.94 -19.74
N LYS A 317 -31.73 -18.48 -19.10
CA LYS A 317 -30.78 -17.67 -18.31
C LYS A 317 -29.85 -16.94 -19.29
N ALA A 318 -29.91 -15.63 -19.35
CA ALA A 318 -29.03 -14.84 -20.23
C ALA A 318 -27.69 -14.53 -19.57
N ALA A 319 -26.59 -14.81 -20.27
CA ALA A 319 -25.27 -14.28 -19.93
C ALA A 319 -25.04 -12.87 -20.49
N GLY A 320 -25.66 -12.55 -21.61
CA GLY A 320 -25.44 -11.28 -22.30
C GLY A 320 -26.35 -11.08 -23.50
N LEU A 321 -26.14 -9.94 -24.16
CA LEU A 321 -26.76 -9.60 -25.43
C LEU A 321 -25.66 -9.45 -26.48
N LEU A 322 -25.80 -10.16 -27.60
CA LEU A 322 -25.01 -9.92 -28.79
C LEU A 322 -25.74 -8.89 -29.65
N PHE A 323 -25.06 -7.82 -30.05
CA PHE A 323 -25.49 -6.84 -31.03
C PHE A 323 -24.63 -6.97 -32.28
N ALA A 324 -25.24 -7.22 -33.44
CA ALA A 324 -24.55 -7.11 -34.72
C ALA A 324 -25.52 -6.65 -35.82
N ARG A 325 -24.98 -6.13 -36.93
CA ARG A 325 -25.81 -5.79 -38.10
C ARG A 325 -26.17 -7.06 -38.88
N PRO A 326 -27.39 -7.17 -39.43
CA PRO A 326 -27.76 -8.29 -40.28
C PRO A 326 -26.80 -8.46 -41.45
N GLY A 327 -26.40 -9.70 -41.73
CA GLY A 327 -25.46 -10.02 -42.81
C GLY A 327 -23.99 -9.71 -42.49
N SER A 328 -23.65 -9.23 -41.29
CA SER A 328 -22.25 -9.15 -40.90
C SER A 328 -21.65 -10.56 -40.71
N PRO A 329 -20.35 -10.75 -40.96
CA PRO A 329 -19.69 -12.03 -40.74
C PRO A 329 -19.85 -12.53 -39.29
N ALA A 330 -19.75 -11.62 -38.32
CA ALA A 330 -19.93 -11.96 -36.91
C ALA A 330 -21.36 -12.47 -36.61
N TRP A 331 -22.39 -11.89 -37.21
CA TRP A 331 -23.77 -12.35 -37.04
C TRP A 331 -23.99 -13.75 -37.63
N ALA A 332 -23.50 -13.98 -38.85
CA ALA A 332 -23.60 -15.29 -39.51
C ALA A 332 -22.86 -16.39 -38.72
N ARG A 333 -21.63 -16.10 -38.27
CA ARG A 333 -20.83 -17.00 -37.42
C ARG A 333 -21.53 -17.34 -36.12
N ALA A 334 -22.09 -16.34 -35.46
CA ALA A 334 -22.76 -16.54 -34.18
C ALA A 334 -23.99 -17.47 -34.28
N ARG A 335 -24.63 -17.52 -35.46
CA ARG A 335 -25.77 -18.40 -35.76
C ARG A 335 -25.38 -19.74 -36.38
N GLY A 336 -24.10 -19.95 -36.69
CA GLY A 336 -23.63 -21.16 -37.37
C GLY A 336 -24.02 -21.22 -38.86
N GLU A 337 -24.18 -20.08 -39.51
CA GLU A 337 -24.58 -19.97 -40.93
C GLU A 337 -23.36 -20.02 -41.91
N GLN A 338 -22.24 -20.63 -41.50
CA GLN A 338 -21.01 -20.73 -42.30
C GLN A 338 -20.69 -22.17 -42.71
#